data_AF-G5J1G1-F1
#
_entry.id   AF-G5J1G1-F1
#
_cell.length_a   1.000
_cell.length_b   1.000
_cell.length_c   1.000
_cell.angle_alpha   90.00
_cell.angle_beta   90.00
_cell.angle_gamma   90.00
#
_symmetry.space_group_name_H-M   'P 1'
#
loop_
_entity.id
_entity.type
_entity.pdbx_description
1 polymer ?
#
loop_
_entity_poly.entity_id
_entity_poly.type
_entity_poly.pdbx_seq_one_letter_code
_entity_poly.pdbx_strand_id
1 'polypeptide(L)'
;MFILEYKLRGKQHQYQAIDEAIRTVQFVRNKCLRYWEDNKGVGQKDIYKYTTQLRNEYPFVKSLNSTACQQACERTWTAILKFYNNCKNNIPGKKGYPKYSKRTHSVEFKKSGWKLNRDTKRITFTLW
;
A
#
# COMPACT_ATOMS: atom_id res chain seq x y z
N MET A 1 -3.80 -16.17 -16.34
CA MET A 1 -2.76 -15.49 -15.55
C MET A 1 -2.05 -16.54 -14.71
N PHE A 2 -0.75 -16.75 -14.91
CA PHE A 2 0.02 -17.70 -14.10
C PHE A 2 0.56 -16.98 -12.86
N ILE A 3 0.22 -17.48 -11.67
CA ILE A 3 0.72 -16.97 -10.39
C ILE A 3 1.76 -17.97 -9.88
N LEU A 4 2.92 -17.47 -9.48
CA LEU A 4 3.94 -18.25 -8.81
C LEU A 4 4.01 -17.83 -7.34
N GLU A 5 3.85 -18.79 -6.43
CA GLU A 5 3.91 -18.57 -4.99
C GLU A 5 5.06 -19.36 -4.39
N TYR A 6 5.86 -18.71 -3.53
CA TYR A 6 7.00 -19.31 -2.87
C TYR A 6 7.08 -18.87 -1.41
N LYS A 7 7.58 -19.77 -0.54
CA LYS A 7 7.97 -19.40 0.83
C LYS A 7 9.38 -18.81 0.79
N LEU A 8 9.52 -17.57 1.25
CA LEU A 8 10.82 -16.90 1.31
C LEU A 8 11.69 -17.49 2.42
N ARG A 9 12.89 -17.94 2.06
CA ARG A 9 13.97 -18.23 3.02
C ARG A 9 15.04 -17.14 2.86
N GLY A 10 15.23 -16.34 3.91
CA GLY A 10 16.11 -15.19 3.88
C GLY A 10 16.94 -15.05 5.16
N LYS A 11 17.87 -14.11 5.12
CA LYS A 11 18.64 -13.68 6.30
C LYS A 11 17.82 -12.69 7.12
N GLN A 12 18.16 -12.52 8.40
CA GLN A 12 17.43 -11.63 9.32
C GLN A 12 17.25 -10.20 8.77
N HIS A 13 18.30 -9.62 8.16
CA HIS A 13 18.23 -8.27 7.59
C HIS A 13 17.24 -8.17 6.41
N GLN A 14 17.04 -9.25 5.64
CA GLN A 14 16.08 -9.27 4.54
C GLN A 14 14.65 -9.27 5.08
N TYR A 15 14.38 -10.02 6.16
CA TYR A 15 13.10 -9.97 6.84
C TYR A 15 12.82 -8.60 7.44
N GLN A 16 13.82 -7.97 8.05
CA GLN A 16 13.70 -6.60 8.57
C GLN A 16 13.35 -5.58 7.47
N ALA A 17 13.98 -5.68 6.29
CA ALA A 17 13.66 -4.80 5.16
C ALA A 17 12.21 -4.99 4.67
N ILE A 18 11.69 -6.22 4.68
CA ILE A 18 10.29 -6.51 4.35
C ILE A 18 9.36 -5.90 5.40
N ASP A 19 9.66 -6.09 6.68
CA ASP A 19 8.86 -5.54 7.78
C ASP A 19 8.82 -4.01 7.73
N GLU A 20 9.95 -3.37 7.43
CA GLU A 20 10.02 -1.92 7.23
C GLU A 20 9.14 -1.48 6.06
N ALA A 21 9.25 -2.14 4.90
CA ALA A 21 8.41 -1.84 3.74
C ALA A 21 6.91 -1.98 4.06
N ILE A 22 6.52 -3.02 4.78
CA ILE A 22 5.14 -3.27 5.20
C ILE A 22 4.65 -2.18 6.16
N ARG A 23 5.47 -1.76 7.13
CA ARG A 23 5.14 -0.67 8.05
C ARG A 23 4.98 0.66 7.31
N THR A 24 5.84 0.94 6.35
CA THR A 24 5.74 2.15 5.53
C THR A 24 4.47 2.14 4.66
N VAL A 25 4.11 1.00 4.06
CA VAL A 25 2.82 0.86 3.35
C VAL A 25 1.63 1.10 4.28
N GLN A 26 1.68 0.57 5.51
CA GLN A 26 0.63 0.79 6.51
C GLN A 26 0.51 2.28 6.86
N PHE A 27 1.64 2.96 7.07
CA PHE A 27 1.69 4.38 7.35
C PHE A 27 1.05 5.19 6.21
N VAL A 28 1.50 4.99 4.96
CA VAL A 28 0.97 5.70 3.79
C VAL A 28 -0.53 5.47 3.65
N ARG A 29 -1.00 4.22 3.74
CA ARG A 29 -2.43 3.88 3.66
C ARG A 29 -3.25 4.63 4.72
N ASN A 30 -2.77 4.63 5.97
CA ASN A 30 -3.49 5.26 7.08
C ASN A 30 -3.47 6.79 6.98
N LYS A 31 -2.36 7.40 6.53
CA LYS A 31 -2.30 8.84 6.25
C LYS A 31 -3.22 9.23 5.11
N CYS A 32 -3.28 8.45 4.02
CA CYS A 32 -4.24 8.67 2.93
C CYS A 32 -5.69 8.62 3.41
N LEU A 33 -6.02 7.68 4.31
CA LEU A 33 -7.36 7.61 4.89
C LEU A 33 -7.66 8.85 5.73
N ARG A 34 -6.73 9.24 6.60
CA ARG A 34 -6.87 10.42 7.44
C ARG A 34 -7.05 11.69 6.61
N TYR A 35 -6.26 11.84 5.55
CA TYR A 35 -6.38 12.97 4.62
C TYR A 35 -7.78 13.06 4.00
N TRP A 36 -8.36 11.93 3.59
CA TRP A 36 -9.73 11.90 3.08
C TRP A 36 -10.77 12.21 4.17
N GLU A 37 -10.58 11.76 5.40
CA GLU A 37 -11.48 12.09 6.53
C GLU A 37 -11.46 13.59 6.87
N ASP A 38 -10.28 14.21 6.84
CA ASP A 38 -10.10 15.62 7.22
C ASP A 38 -10.56 16.62 6.14
N ASN A 39 -10.69 16.18 4.88
CA ASN A 39 -10.92 17.07 3.75
C ASN A 39 -12.18 16.67 2.96
N LYS A 40 -13.14 17.59 2.86
CA LYS A 40 -14.37 17.38 2.08
C LYS A 40 -14.08 17.43 0.58
N GLY A 41 -14.74 16.56 -0.19
CA GLY A 41 -14.65 16.56 -1.66
C GLY A 41 -13.36 15.95 -2.22
N VAL A 42 -12.53 15.31 -1.40
CA VAL A 42 -11.30 14.62 -1.84
C VAL A 42 -11.63 13.48 -2.80
N GLY A 43 -11.10 13.59 -4.01
CA GLY A 43 -11.16 12.54 -5.02
C GLY A 43 -9.91 11.67 -5.08
N GLN A 44 -9.93 10.65 -5.93
CA GLN A 44 -8.80 9.73 -6.13
C GLN A 44 -7.49 10.46 -6.42
N LYS A 45 -7.54 11.45 -7.33
CA LYS A 45 -6.37 12.20 -7.79
C LYS A 45 -5.74 12.99 -6.65
N ASP A 46 -6.52 13.47 -5.69
CA ASP A 46 -6.02 14.24 -4.56
C ASP A 46 -5.28 13.34 -3.57
N ILE A 47 -5.79 12.13 -3.31
CA ILE A 47 -5.07 11.14 -2.49
C ILE A 47 -3.74 10.73 -3.17
N TYR A 48 -3.71 10.65 -4.50
CA TYR A 48 -2.49 10.32 -5.25
C TYR A 48 -1.45 11.44 -5.11
N LYS A 49 -1.87 12.71 -5.25
CA LYS A 49 -1.01 13.87 -5.00
C LYS A 49 -0.51 13.91 -3.56
N TYR A 50 -1.38 13.60 -2.60
CA TYR A 50 -1.01 13.54 -1.19
C TYR A 50 0.07 12.49 -0.92
N THR A 51 0.05 11.36 -1.62
CA THR A 51 1.12 10.35 -1.52
C THR A 51 2.49 10.91 -1.95
N THR A 52 2.53 11.77 -2.97
CA THR A 52 3.76 12.48 -3.37
C THR A 52 4.21 13.45 -2.28
N GLN A 53 3.29 14.16 -1.63
CA GLN A 53 3.63 15.04 -0.50
C GLN A 53 4.23 14.24 0.67
N LEU A 54 3.65 13.10 1.03
CA LEU A 54 4.19 12.21 2.07
C LEU A 54 5.62 11.75 1.74
N ARG A 55 5.93 11.48 0.46
CA ARG A 55 7.29 11.13 0.05
C ARG A 55 8.28 12.29 0.17
N ASN A 56 7.82 13.53 0.06
CA ASN A 56 8.67 14.70 0.25
C ASN A 56 8.88 15.01 1.75
N GLU A 57 7.85 14.77 2.57
CA GLU A 57 7.87 15.05 4.01
C GLU A 57 8.64 13.98 4.81
N TYR A 58 8.51 12.70 4.43
CA TYR A 58 9.04 11.60 5.21
C TYR A 58 10.11 10.81 4.43
N PRO A 59 11.40 10.89 4.82
CA PRO A 59 12.48 10.19 4.14
C PRO A 59 12.27 8.67 4.02
N PHE A 60 11.69 8.03 5.03
CA PHE A 60 11.39 6.60 5.01
C PHE A 60 10.23 6.23 4.04
N VAL A 61 9.36 7.19 3.71
CA VAL A 61 8.34 7.01 2.67
C VAL A 61 8.96 7.22 1.29
N LYS A 62 9.93 8.14 1.18
CA LYS A 62 10.71 8.35 -0.03
C LYS A 62 11.54 7.12 -0.41
N SER A 63 12.15 6.48 0.57
CA SER A 63 12.95 5.26 0.37
C SER A 63 12.08 4.13 -0.15
N LEU A 64 10.85 3.94 0.35
CA LEU A 64 9.92 2.98 -0.25
C LEU A 64 9.72 3.27 -1.75
N ASN A 65 9.63 2.24 -2.59
CA ASN A 65 9.38 2.44 -4.02
C ASN A 65 8.06 3.19 -4.28
N SER A 66 8.07 4.12 -5.24
CA SER A 66 6.90 4.93 -5.59
C SER A 66 5.69 4.11 -6.00
N THR A 67 5.89 2.97 -6.67
CA THR A 67 4.76 2.08 -7.05
C THR A 67 4.13 1.41 -5.84
N ALA A 68 4.92 1.08 -4.80
CA ALA A 68 4.39 0.55 -3.54
C ALA A 68 3.61 1.61 -2.75
N CYS A 69 4.09 2.86 -2.73
CA CYS A 69 3.31 3.99 -2.19
C CYS A 69 1.98 4.17 -2.95
N GLN A 70 2.02 4.09 -4.28
CA GLN A 70 0.82 4.16 -5.10
C GLN A 70 -0.15 3.00 -4.78
N GLN A 71 0.34 1.78 -4.56
CA GLN A 71 -0.49 0.65 -4.14
C GLN A 71 -1.15 0.88 -2.78
N ALA A 72 -0.44 1.46 -1.81
CA ALA A 72 -1.03 1.83 -0.53
C ALA A 72 -2.19 2.83 -0.70
N CYS A 73 -2.01 3.81 -1.58
CA CYS A 73 -3.03 4.78 -1.94
C CYS A 73 -4.23 4.13 -2.64
N GLU A 74 -4.01 3.27 -3.63
CA GLU A 74 -5.06 2.52 -4.35
C GLU A 74 -5.90 1.64 -3.42
N ARG A 75 -5.25 0.98 -2.45
CA ARG A 75 -5.93 0.19 -1.41
C ARG A 75 -6.83 1.06 -0.54
N THR A 76 -6.41 2.28 -0.22
CA THR A 76 -7.20 3.25 0.53
C THR A 76 -8.42 3.69 -0.28
N TRP A 77 -8.20 4.10 -1.53
CA TRP A 77 -9.26 4.56 -2.41
C TRP A 77 -10.30 3.47 -2.70
N THR A 78 -9.87 2.23 -2.90
CA THR A 78 -10.77 1.09 -3.07
C THR A 78 -11.69 0.90 -1.86
N ALA A 79 -11.18 1.10 -0.64
CA ALA A 79 -11.99 1.01 0.57
C ALA A 79 -13.03 2.15 0.64
N ILE A 80 -12.63 3.37 0.29
CA ILE A 80 -13.53 4.54 0.22
C ILE A 80 -14.62 4.33 -0.84
N LEU A 81 -14.24 3.91 -2.05
CA LEU A 81 -15.19 3.61 -3.13
C LEU A 81 -16.18 2.53 -2.72
N LYS A 82 -15.69 1.45 -2.06
CA LYS A 82 -16.56 0.37 -1.57
C LYS A 82 -17.58 0.89 -0.55
N PHE A 83 -17.17 1.79 0.35
CA PHE A 83 -18.08 2.43 1.28
C PHE A 83 -19.19 3.20 0.54
N TYR A 84 -18.82 4.10 -0.38
CA TYR A 84 -19.81 4.87 -1.14
C TYR A 84 -20.72 4.00 -2.00
N ASN A 85 -20.18 3.00 -2.70
CA ASN A 85 -20.97 2.08 -3.52
C ASN A 85 -21.97 1.27 -2.68
N ASN A 86 -21.56 0.78 -1.50
CA ASN A 86 -22.46 0.06 -0.60
C ASN A 86 -23.57 0.96 -0.05
N CYS A 87 -23.25 2.23 0.24
CA CYS A 87 -24.23 3.22 0.65
C CYS A 87 -25.23 3.52 -0.48
N LYS A 88 -24.74 3.80 -1.69
CA LYS A 88 -25.55 4.09 -2.88
C LYS A 88 -26.49 2.92 -3.24
N ASN A 89 -25.99 1.69 -3.15
CA ASN A 89 -26.75 0.48 -3.49
C ASN A 89 -27.59 -0.06 -2.31
N ASN A 90 -27.66 0.66 -1.20
CA ASN A 90 -28.44 0.28 -0.02
C ASN A 90 -28.18 -1.12 0.56
N ILE A 91 -26.95 -1.63 0.44
CA ILE A 91 -26.62 -3.01 0.85
C ILE A 91 -26.64 -3.15 2.38
N PRO A 92 -27.56 -3.94 2.97
CA PRO A 92 -27.64 -4.12 4.42
C PRO A 92 -26.35 -4.72 5.01
N GLY A 93 -25.94 -4.25 6.19
CA GLY A 93 -24.76 -4.77 6.92
C GLY A 93 -23.39 -4.45 6.32
N LYS A 94 -23.31 -3.88 5.11
CA LYS A 94 -22.03 -3.58 4.40
C LYS A 94 -21.69 -2.10 4.28
N LYS A 95 -22.50 -1.20 4.86
CA LYS A 95 -22.29 0.27 4.88
C LYS A 95 -21.26 0.72 5.92
N GLY A 96 -20.20 -0.07 6.12
CA GLY A 96 -19.16 0.23 7.11
C GLY A 96 -18.16 1.26 6.58
N TYR A 97 -17.88 2.27 7.39
CA TYR A 97 -16.85 3.27 7.09
C TYR A 97 -15.47 2.62 6.94
N PRO A 98 -14.58 3.11 6.04
CA PRO A 98 -13.21 2.61 5.94
C PRO A 98 -12.49 2.71 7.29
N LYS A 99 -11.67 1.72 7.62
CA LYS A 99 -10.94 1.67 8.89
C LYS A 99 -9.43 1.77 8.68
N TYR A 100 -8.78 2.37 9.67
CA TYR A 100 -7.32 2.35 9.80
C TYR A 100 -6.81 0.90 9.86
N SER A 101 -5.75 0.64 9.10
CA SER A 101 -5.07 -0.66 9.11
C SER A 101 -4.29 -0.77 10.41
N LYS A 102 -4.59 -1.82 11.20
CA LYS A 102 -3.84 -2.19 12.40
C LYS A 102 -2.69 -3.14 12.07
N ARG A 103 -2.87 -3.98 11.04
CA ARG A 103 -1.88 -4.94 10.57
C ARG A 103 -1.94 -4.99 9.05
N THR A 104 -0.87 -4.53 8.42
CA THR A 104 -0.64 -4.74 6.98
C THR A 104 0.28 -5.94 6.81
N HIS A 105 0.03 -6.78 5.82
CA HIS A 105 0.75 -8.04 5.63
C HIS A 105 1.41 -8.16 4.26
N SER A 106 1.32 -7.13 3.42
CA SER A 106 1.86 -7.18 2.07
C SER A 106 2.32 -5.82 1.58
N VAL A 107 3.42 -5.86 0.84
CA VAL A 107 3.89 -4.80 -0.06
C VAL A 107 3.77 -5.33 -1.48
N GLU A 108 3.37 -4.46 -2.42
CA GLU A 108 3.17 -4.83 -3.81
C GLU A 108 3.89 -3.84 -4.71
N PHE A 109 4.58 -4.38 -5.71
CA PHE A 109 5.36 -3.64 -6.68
C PHE A 109 4.77 -3.89 -8.07
N LYS A 110 4.49 -2.82 -8.83
CA LYS A 110 3.90 -2.95 -10.18
C LYS A 110 4.97 -3.08 -11.27
N LYS A 111 5.78 -2.04 -11.46
CA LYS A 111 6.77 -1.95 -12.56
C LYS A 111 8.21 -2.12 -12.09
N SER A 112 8.50 -1.68 -10.87
CA SER A 112 9.83 -1.55 -10.28
C SER A 112 9.83 -2.02 -8.84
N GLY A 113 10.98 -2.42 -8.30
CA GLY A 113 11.11 -2.95 -6.95
C GLY A 113 11.76 -4.33 -6.96
N TRP A 114 11.56 -5.10 -5.90
CA TRP A 114 12.11 -6.45 -5.80
C TRP A 114 11.45 -7.38 -6.81
N LYS A 115 12.27 -8.10 -7.58
CA LYS A 115 11.82 -9.03 -8.62
C LYS A 115 12.32 -10.44 -8.29
N LEU A 116 11.45 -11.42 -8.48
CA LEU A 116 11.82 -12.83 -8.45
C LEU A 116 12.53 -13.20 -9.75
N ASN A 117 13.78 -13.62 -9.65
CA ASN A 117 14.47 -14.31 -10.73
C ASN A 117 13.82 -15.69 -10.89
N ARG A 118 13.19 -15.94 -12.05
CA ARG A 118 12.39 -17.14 -12.30
C ARG A 118 13.22 -18.42 -12.35
N ASP A 119 14.41 -18.35 -12.93
CA ASP A 119 15.27 -19.51 -13.13
C ASP A 119 15.89 -19.98 -11.81
N THR A 120 16.38 -19.04 -11.01
CA THR A 120 17.06 -19.34 -9.74
C THR A 120 16.13 -19.33 -8.53
N LYS A 121 14.88 -18.86 -8.69
CA LYS A 121 13.89 -18.67 -7.61
C LYS A 121 14.42 -17.78 -6.47
N ARG A 122 15.23 -16.77 -6.81
CA ARG A 122 15.84 -15.84 -5.85
C ARG A 122 15.30 -14.42 -6.03
N ILE A 123 15.22 -13.69 -4.92
CA ILE A 123 14.89 -12.25 -4.89
C ILE A 123 16.10 -11.53 -4.32
N THR A 124 16.58 -10.51 -5.03
CA THR A 124 17.57 -9.58 -4.49
C THR A 124 16.84 -8.43 -3.80
N PHE A 125 16.95 -8.37 -2.49
CA PHE A 125 16.49 -7.23 -1.70
C PHE A 125 17.53 -6.12 -1.86
N THR A 126 17.28 -5.21 -2.79
CA THR A 126 18.05 -3.97 -2.88
C THR A 126 17.58 -3.04 -1.77
N LEU A 127 18.54 -2.50 -1.00
CA LEU A 127 18.33 -1.27 -0.24
C LEU A 127 18.05 -0.15 -1.25
N TRP A 128 17.05 0.66 -0.94
CA TRP A 128 16.31 1.52 -1.86
C TRP A 128 17.13 2.61 -2.55
#